data_AF-A0A420TBT6-F1
#
_entry.id   AF-A0A420TBT6-F1
#
_cell.length_a   1.000
_cell.length_b   1.000
_cell.length_c   1.000
_cell.angle_alpha   90.00
_cell.angle_beta   90.00
_cell.angle_gamma   90.00
#
_symmetry.space_group_name_H-M   'P 1'
#
loop_
_entity.id
_entity.type
_entity.pdbx_description
1 polymer ?
#
loop_
_entity_poly.entity_id
_entity_poly.type
_entity_poly.pdbx_seq_one_letter_code
_entity_poly.pdbx_strand_id
1 'polypeptide(L)'
;MDWENGRRQLEQYQHDVERCSPQLEDASNALRQAHDNVPDIGNDIGKAFFFLGPAWGEMENNRRRVEEARNRVNAQQDQLQNSHHALMQVLNQQNELNTRRAAIEQVAQQLPVLQATADALNTQSAALLAGFTELREKATQLALVMNDMRNGARNTGSQSWDKDRFAEGILRLCQMALIDGRVCDEVETITTEISSGYSGQVPGSVADLLTKVGQFGRDVAQKSISA
;
A
#
# COMPACT_ATOMS: atom_id res chain seq x y z
N MET A 1 11.20 47.36 -10.46
CA MET A 1 11.76 48.72 -10.47
C MET A 1 13.30 48.70 -10.28
N ASP A 2 14.02 47.69 -10.78
CA ASP A 2 15.47 47.50 -10.46
C ASP A 2 16.44 47.58 -11.65
N TRP A 3 15.95 47.63 -12.89
CA TRP A 3 16.84 47.60 -14.06
C TRP A 3 17.37 49.00 -14.46
N GLU A 4 16.62 50.05 -14.14
CA GLU A 4 17.02 51.44 -14.40
C GLU A 4 18.00 52.02 -13.36
N ASN A 5 18.06 51.43 -12.17
CA ASN A 5 19.02 51.82 -11.13
C ASN A 5 20.40 51.22 -11.39
N GLY A 6 20.46 49.96 -11.87
CA GLY A 6 21.73 49.31 -12.25
C GLY A 6 22.40 49.98 -13.44
N ARG A 7 21.62 50.43 -14.44
CA ARG A 7 22.17 51.14 -15.61
C ARG A 7 22.75 52.50 -15.26
N ARG A 8 22.06 53.28 -14.42
CA ARG A 8 22.53 54.60 -13.95
C ARG A 8 23.78 54.50 -13.08
N GLN A 9 23.91 53.44 -12.27
CA GLN A 9 25.14 53.19 -11.51
C GLN A 9 26.30 52.80 -12.42
N LEU A 10 26.07 51.96 -13.44
CA LEU A 10 27.11 51.55 -14.38
C LEU A 10 27.62 52.73 -15.22
N GLU A 11 26.70 53.62 -15.64
CA GLU A 11 27.03 54.87 -16.35
C GLU A 11 27.84 55.83 -15.45
N GLN A 12 27.51 55.92 -14.15
CA GLN A 12 28.32 56.69 -13.19
C GLN A 12 29.71 56.10 -12.97
N TYR A 13 29.84 54.78 -12.84
CA TYR A 13 31.15 54.14 -12.71
C TYR A 13 32.01 54.29 -13.96
N GLN A 14 31.41 54.21 -15.16
CA GLN A 14 32.12 54.47 -16.41
C GLN A 14 32.59 55.91 -16.50
N HIS A 15 31.74 56.88 -16.13
CA HIS A 15 32.12 58.29 -16.18
C HIS A 15 33.19 58.65 -15.15
N ASP A 16 33.15 58.05 -13.95
CA ASP A 16 34.19 58.25 -12.94
C ASP A 16 35.53 57.62 -13.34
N VAL A 17 35.51 56.45 -14.00
CA VAL A 17 36.73 55.82 -14.54
C VAL A 17 37.31 56.60 -15.72
N GLU A 18 36.47 57.12 -16.63
CA GLU A 18 36.87 57.97 -17.74
C GLU A 18 37.42 59.33 -17.27
N ARG A 19 36.97 59.83 -16.11
CA ARG A 19 37.54 61.04 -15.47
C ARG A 19 38.85 60.77 -14.74
N CYS A 20 38.97 59.59 -14.14
CA CYS A 20 40.15 59.21 -13.36
C CYS A 20 41.33 58.85 -14.28
N SER A 21 41.07 58.31 -15.48
CA SER A 21 42.11 57.95 -16.46
C SER A 21 43.01 59.12 -16.87
N PRO A 22 42.49 60.27 -17.37
CA PRO A 22 43.35 61.40 -17.74
C PRO A 22 44.00 62.06 -16.51
N GLN A 23 43.36 62.01 -15.33
CA GLN A 23 43.96 62.53 -14.10
C GLN A 23 45.15 61.68 -13.61
N LEU A 24 45.08 60.36 -13.78
CA LEU A 24 46.18 59.44 -13.50
C LEU A 24 47.30 59.57 -14.53
N GLU A 25 46.96 59.81 -15.79
CA GLU A 25 47.93 59.98 -16.87
C GLU A 25 48.65 61.33 -16.76
N ASP A 26 47.94 62.41 -16.42
CA ASP A 26 48.54 63.71 -16.09
C ASP A 26 49.36 63.65 -14.79
N ALA A 27 48.89 62.96 -13.75
CA ALA A 27 49.66 62.76 -12.53
C ALA A 27 50.92 61.91 -12.78
N SER A 28 50.84 60.91 -13.66
CA SER A 28 51.97 60.08 -14.07
C SER A 28 52.97 60.86 -14.93
N ASN A 29 52.49 61.73 -15.83
CA ASN A 29 53.33 62.60 -16.64
C ASN A 29 53.97 63.71 -15.78
N ALA A 30 53.25 64.26 -14.81
CA ALA A 30 53.78 65.22 -13.84
C ALA A 30 54.82 64.57 -12.91
N LEU A 31 54.60 63.33 -12.46
CA LEU A 31 55.58 62.56 -11.68
C LEU A 31 56.83 62.23 -12.51
N ARG A 32 56.67 61.94 -13.80
CA ARG A 32 57.79 61.68 -14.72
C ARG A 32 58.60 62.95 -15.01
N GLN A 33 57.95 64.11 -15.16
CA GLN A 33 58.62 65.41 -15.28
C GLN A 33 59.29 65.86 -13.97
N ALA A 34 58.70 65.53 -12.82
CA ALA A 34 59.30 65.80 -11.52
C ALA A 34 60.54 64.93 -11.28
N HIS A 35 60.53 63.66 -11.72
CA HIS A 35 61.66 62.75 -11.61
C HIS A 35 62.90 63.20 -12.42
N ASP A 36 62.72 63.96 -13.50
CA ASP A 36 63.84 64.47 -14.31
C ASP A 36 64.46 65.78 -13.75
N ASN A 37 63.85 66.44 -12.75
CA ASN A 37 64.32 67.70 -12.15
C ASN A 37 64.63 67.54 -10.64
N VAL A 38 65.60 66.68 -10.35
CA VAL A 38 65.93 66.12 -9.03
C VAL A 38 66.40 67.06 -7.89
N PRO A 39 66.80 68.35 -8.03
CA PRO A 39 67.33 69.07 -6.86
C PRO A 39 66.31 69.71 -5.90
N ASP A 40 65.04 69.94 -6.28
CA ASP A 40 64.08 70.74 -5.46
C ASP A 40 62.97 69.91 -4.77
N ILE A 41 62.98 68.60 -4.97
CA ILE A 41 61.89 67.67 -4.61
C ILE A 41 61.79 67.46 -3.08
N GLY A 42 62.88 67.66 -2.33
CA GLY A 42 62.91 67.39 -0.89
C GLY A 42 61.98 68.29 -0.05
N ASN A 43 61.79 69.55 -0.46
CA ASN A 43 60.95 70.51 0.26
C ASN A 43 59.45 70.32 -0.04
N ASP A 44 59.11 69.93 -1.27
CA ASP A 44 57.73 69.72 -1.69
C ASP A 44 57.19 68.33 -1.34
N ILE A 45 58.04 67.29 -1.30
CA ILE A 45 57.68 65.99 -0.71
C ILE A 45 57.31 66.15 0.77
N GLY A 46 58.07 66.94 1.54
CA GLY A 46 57.80 67.18 2.95
C GLY A 46 56.42 67.82 3.20
N LYS A 47 56.00 68.75 2.34
CA LYS A 47 54.68 69.40 2.41
C LYS A 47 53.56 68.48 1.92
N ALA A 48 53.80 67.73 0.84
CA ALA A 48 52.83 66.76 0.32
C ALA A 48 52.53 65.65 1.35
N PHE A 49 53.55 65.14 2.06
CA PHE A 49 53.35 64.19 3.16
C PHE A 49 52.54 64.78 4.32
N PHE A 50 52.73 66.07 4.65
CA PHE A 50 51.99 66.74 5.71
C PHE A 50 50.51 66.96 5.35
N PHE A 51 50.21 67.26 4.07
CA PHE A 51 48.84 67.44 3.58
C PHE A 51 48.10 66.11 3.33
N LEU A 52 48.80 65.05 2.94
CA LEU A 52 48.21 63.74 2.65
C LEU A 52 48.11 62.83 3.89
N GLY A 53 48.86 63.10 4.96
CA GLY A 53 48.81 62.34 6.22
C GLY A 53 47.40 62.06 6.77
N PRO A 54 46.46 63.04 6.77
CA PRO A 54 45.07 62.82 7.15
C PRO A 54 44.32 61.84 6.21
N ALA A 55 44.56 61.93 4.90
CA ALA A 55 43.93 61.06 3.90
C ALA A 55 44.43 59.60 4.01
N TRP A 56 45.69 59.39 4.39
CA TRP A 56 46.22 58.06 4.71
C TRP A 56 45.60 57.47 5.99
N GLY A 57 45.37 58.30 7.01
CA GLY A 57 44.67 57.90 8.23
C GLY A 57 43.19 57.53 7.97
N GLU A 58 42.52 58.26 7.08
CA GLU A 58 41.16 57.95 6.64
C GLU A 58 41.09 56.69 5.77
N MET A 59 42.08 56.43 4.91
CA MET A 59 42.20 55.17 4.16
C MET A 59 42.40 53.97 5.08
N GLU A 60 43.25 54.07 6.10
CA GLU A 60 43.47 53.00 7.08
C GLU A 60 42.20 52.73 7.92
N ASN A 61 41.48 53.79 8.30
CA ASN A 61 40.20 53.66 9.00
C ASN A 61 39.12 53.05 8.09
N ASN A 62 39.05 53.46 6.83
CA ASN A 62 38.15 52.84 5.85
C ASN A 62 38.51 51.38 5.59
N ARG A 63 39.80 51.03 5.53
CA ARG A 63 40.27 49.66 5.35
C ARG A 63 39.79 48.77 6.50
N ARG A 64 39.95 49.22 7.76
CA ARG A 64 39.44 48.50 8.93
C ARG A 64 37.92 48.34 8.90
N ARG A 65 37.18 49.38 8.51
CA ARG A 65 35.71 49.30 8.37
C ARG A 65 35.27 48.34 7.27
N VAL A 66 35.99 48.28 6.16
CA VAL A 66 35.73 47.31 5.07
C VAL A 66 36.02 45.88 5.54
N GLU A 67 37.08 45.69 6.31
CA GLU A 67 37.46 44.38 6.85
C GLU A 67 36.47 43.89 7.92
N GLU A 68 36.02 44.78 8.80
CA GLU A 68 34.92 44.52 9.73
C GLU A 68 33.60 44.23 9.01
N ALA A 69 33.27 44.98 7.95
CA ALA A 69 32.09 44.72 7.14
C ALA A 69 32.18 43.36 6.43
N ARG A 70 33.36 42.99 5.93
CA ARG A 70 33.62 41.70 5.29
C ARG A 70 33.48 40.54 6.28
N ASN A 71 34.00 40.70 7.49
CA ASN A 71 33.84 39.72 8.56
C ASN A 71 32.37 39.55 8.99
N ARG A 72 31.60 40.66 9.02
CA ARG A 72 30.15 40.61 9.29
C ARG A 72 29.38 39.90 8.18
N VAL A 73 29.71 40.18 6.92
CA VAL A 73 29.09 39.50 5.76
C VAL A 73 29.41 38.01 5.78
N ASN A 74 30.66 37.62 6.05
CA ASN A 74 31.04 36.22 6.18
C ASN A 74 30.26 35.52 7.30
N ALA A 75 30.16 36.16 8.48
CA ALA A 75 29.38 35.61 9.60
C ALA A 75 27.88 35.46 9.26
N GLN A 76 27.31 36.41 8.53
CA GLN A 76 25.92 36.32 8.05
C GLN A 76 25.75 35.22 6.99
N GLN A 77 26.75 35.03 6.13
CA GLN A 77 26.75 33.99 5.12
C GLN A 77 26.84 32.59 5.75
N ASP A 78 27.69 32.41 6.76
CA ASP A 78 27.78 31.17 7.53
C ASP A 78 26.45 30.87 8.25
N GLN A 79 25.81 31.90 8.81
CA GLN A 79 24.51 31.76 9.46
C GLN A 79 23.40 31.35 8.48
N LEU A 80 23.45 31.87 7.24
CA LEU A 80 22.51 31.52 6.18
C LEU A 80 22.74 30.11 5.63
N GLN A 81 24.00 29.66 5.54
CA GLN A 81 24.32 28.29 5.16
C GLN A 81 23.84 27.28 6.21
N ASN A 82 24.04 27.60 7.49
CA ASN A 82 23.57 26.77 8.60
C ASN A 82 22.04 26.68 8.64
N SER A 83 21.33 27.79 8.43
CA SER A 83 19.86 27.78 8.37
C SER A 83 19.34 27.03 7.14
N HIS A 84 20.03 27.11 6.00
CA HIS A 84 19.70 26.34 4.80
C HIS A 84 19.89 24.84 5.01
N HIS A 85 20.96 24.42 5.68
CA HIS A 85 21.17 23.02 6.06
C HIS A 85 20.08 22.52 7.02
N ALA A 86 19.73 23.32 8.04
CA ALA A 86 18.65 22.97 8.95
C ALA A 86 17.31 22.83 8.22
N LEU A 87 17.01 23.72 7.26
CA LEU A 87 15.79 23.66 6.46
C LEU A 87 15.77 22.41 5.56
N MET A 88 16.88 22.10 4.90
CA MET A 88 17.01 20.86 4.11
C MET A 88 16.81 19.61 4.96
N GLN A 89 17.33 19.60 6.19
CA GLN A 89 17.13 18.49 7.12
C GLN A 89 15.65 18.33 7.52
N VAL A 90 14.96 19.44 7.80
CA VAL A 90 13.52 19.43 8.13
C VAL A 90 12.69 18.97 6.92
N LEU A 91 13.00 19.44 5.71
CA LEU A 91 12.33 18.99 4.49
C LEU A 91 12.52 17.48 4.26
N ASN A 92 13.72 16.96 4.53
CA ASN A 92 13.98 15.54 4.40
C ASN A 92 13.19 14.72 5.43
N GLN A 93 13.16 15.17 6.69
CA GLN A 93 12.33 14.55 7.73
C GLN A 93 10.84 14.61 7.38
N GLN A 94 10.37 15.72 6.82
CA GLN A 94 8.98 15.85 6.38
C GLN A 94 8.66 14.89 5.23
N ASN A 95 9.58 14.72 4.28
CA ASN A 95 9.41 13.76 3.20
C ASN A 95 9.38 12.31 3.72
N GLU A 96 10.21 11.99 4.71
CA GLU A 96 10.21 10.69 5.37
C GLU A 96 8.86 10.45 6.10
N LEU A 97 8.36 11.45 6.82
CA LEU A 97 7.06 11.37 7.49
C LEU A 97 5.89 11.22 6.50
N ASN A 98 5.92 11.94 5.37
CA ASN A 98 4.93 11.78 4.31
C ASN A 98 4.95 10.36 3.72
N THR A 99 6.15 9.81 3.49
CA THR A 99 6.31 8.43 3.01
C THR A 99 5.74 7.42 4.02
N ARG A 100 6.06 7.59 5.31
CA ARG A 100 5.53 6.73 6.39
C ARG A 100 4.01 6.85 6.50
N ARG A 101 3.44 8.04 6.35
CA ARG A 101 1.99 8.27 6.36
C ARG A 101 1.30 7.54 5.21
N ALA A 102 1.84 7.64 3.99
CA ALA A 102 1.30 6.91 2.84
C ALA A 102 1.32 5.39 3.05
N ALA A 103 2.39 4.85 3.67
CA ALA A 103 2.46 3.44 4.03
C ALA A 103 1.40 3.03 5.07
N ILE A 104 1.17 3.87 6.09
CA ILE A 104 0.11 3.64 7.09
C ILE A 104 -1.27 3.67 6.44
N GLU A 105 -1.53 4.60 5.52
CA GLU A 105 -2.80 4.68 4.78
C GLU A 105 -3.02 3.44 3.91
N GLN A 106 -1.98 2.90 3.26
CA GLN A 106 -2.07 1.63 2.52
C GLN A 106 -2.40 0.44 3.43
N VAL A 107 -1.74 0.34 4.60
CA VAL A 107 -2.04 -0.73 5.57
C VAL A 107 -3.46 -0.59 6.12
N ALA A 108 -3.91 0.64 6.41
CA ALA A 108 -5.27 0.92 6.85
C ALA A 108 -6.33 0.52 5.81
N GLN A 109 -6.04 0.63 4.52
CA GLN A 109 -6.94 0.15 3.45
C GLN A 109 -7.01 -1.38 3.37
N GLN A 110 -5.99 -2.10 3.84
CA GLN A 110 -5.97 -3.57 3.82
C GLN A 110 -6.68 -4.20 5.03
N LEU A 111 -6.79 -3.48 6.16
CA LEU A 111 -7.46 -3.97 7.37
C LEU A 111 -8.94 -4.37 7.14
N PRO A 112 -9.78 -3.57 6.44
CA PRO A 112 -11.16 -3.95 6.14
C PRO A 112 -11.26 -5.25 5.31
N VAL A 113 -10.33 -5.47 4.38
CA VAL A 113 -10.31 -6.67 3.54
C VAL A 113 -9.99 -7.90 4.38
N LEU A 114 -8.99 -7.80 5.27
CA LEU A 114 -8.66 -8.87 6.20
C LEU A 114 -9.82 -9.19 7.15
N GLN A 115 -10.51 -8.16 7.64
CA GLN A 115 -11.67 -8.33 8.51
C GLN A 115 -12.84 -9.01 7.79
N ALA A 116 -13.18 -8.57 6.58
CA ALA A 116 -14.20 -9.21 5.76
C ALA A 116 -13.84 -10.67 5.42
N THR A 117 -12.54 -10.96 5.19
CA THR A 117 -12.06 -12.33 4.95
C THR A 117 -12.21 -13.19 6.19
N ALA A 118 -11.88 -12.66 7.38
CA ALA A 118 -12.07 -13.36 8.64
C ALA A 118 -13.55 -13.65 8.93
N ASP A 119 -14.44 -12.68 8.69
CA ASP A 119 -15.90 -12.85 8.86
C ASP A 119 -16.47 -13.89 7.88
N ALA A 120 -15.99 -13.89 6.63
CA ALA A 120 -16.35 -14.89 5.64
C ALA A 120 -15.89 -16.30 6.06
N LEU A 121 -14.64 -16.44 6.50
CA LEU A 121 -14.11 -17.71 7.02
C LEU A 121 -14.87 -18.20 8.24
N ASN A 122 -15.22 -17.30 9.17
CA ASN A 122 -16.01 -17.64 10.34
C ASN A 122 -17.40 -18.16 9.93
N THR A 123 -18.07 -17.49 8.99
CA THR A 123 -19.36 -17.91 8.45
C THR A 123 -19.28 -19.28 7.76
N GLN A 124 -18.25 -19.51 6.95
CA GLN A 124 -18.00 -20.80 6.30
C GLN A 124 -17.73 -21.91 7.33
N SER A 125 -16.97 -21.62 8.39
CA SER A 125 -16.69 -22.59 9.45
C SER A 125 -17.97 -23.00 10.21
N ALA A 126 -18.86 -22.04 10.49
CA ALA A 126 -20.14 -22.31 11.12
C ALA A 126 -21.05 -23.16 10.22
N ALA A 127 -21.07 -22.87 8.91
CA ALA A 127 -21.80 -23.67 7.92
C ALA A 127 -21.26 -25.11 7.83
N LEU A 128 -19.93 -25.30 7.87
CA LEU A 128 -19.31 -26.63 7.89
C LEU A 128 -19.69 -27.41 9.16
N LEU A 129 -19.64 -26.79 10.34
CA LEU A 129 -20.05 -27.43 11.60
C LEU A 129 -21.53 -27.84 11.59
N ALA A 130 -22.40 -27.00 11.02
CA ALA A 130 -23.81 -27.33 10.83
C ALA A 130 -23.96 -28.54 9.89
N GLY A 131 -23.23 -28.54 8.76
CA GLY A 131 -23.21 -29.66 7.81
C GLY A 131 -22.73 -30.97 8.43
N PHE A 132 -21.67 -30.94 9.26
CA PHE A 132 -21.21 -32.14 10.00
C PHE A 132 -22.24 -32.65 11.00
N THR A 133 -22.98 -31.74 11.64
CA THR A 133 -24.04 -32.11 12.58
C THR A 133 -25.19 -32.81 11.86
N GLU A 134 -25.60 -32.28 10.70
CA GLU A 134 -26.61 -32.91 9.84
C GLU A 134 -26.13 -34.28 9.33
N LEU A 135 -24.88 -34.38 8.88
CA LEU A 135 -24.29 -35.64 8.43
C LEU A 135 -24.29 -36.69 9.55
N ARG A 136 -23.91 -36.29 10.77
CA ARG A 136 -23.93 -37.16 11.96
C ARG A 136 -25.34 -37.66 12.26
N GLU A 137 -26.33 -36.78 12.16
CA GLU A 137 -27.72 -37.14 12.37
C GLU A 137 -28.20 -38.15 11.32
N LYS A 138 -27.95 -37.90 10.03
CA LYS A 138 -28.26 -38.83 8.94
C LYS A 138 -27.58 -40.19 9.12
N ALA A 139 -26.30 -40.22 9.51
CA ALA A 139 -25.58 -41.46 9.79
C ALA A 139 -26.18 -42.23 10.98
N THR A 140 -26.62 -41.52 12.02
CA THR A 140 -27.29 -42.13 13.18
C THR A 140 -28.64 -42.74 12.79
N GLN A 141 -29.43 -42.00 12.01
CA GLN A 141 -30.69 -42.52 11.46
C GLN A 141 -30.43 -43.75 10.57
N LEU A 142 -29.34 -43.76 9.79
CA LEU A 142 -29.03 -44.87 8.87
C LEU A 142 -28.75 -46.13 9.66
N ALA A 143 -27.97 -46.01 10.75
CA ALA A 143 -27.72 -47.11 11.67
C ALA A 143 -29.00 -47.64 12.34
N LEU A 144 -29.95 -46.76 12.67
CA LEU A 144 -31.25 -47.16 13.22
C LEU A 144 -32.07 -47.95 12.19
N VAL A 145 -32.23 -47.44 10.97
CA VAL A 145 -32.97 -48.14 9.90
C VAL A 145 -32.33 -49.49 9.58
N MET A 146 -30.99 -49.57 9.52
CA MET A 146 -30.28 -50.83 9.31
C MET A 146 -30.52 -51.83 10.45
N ASN A 147 -30.52 -51.37 11.70
CA ASN A 147 -30.80 -52.23 12.85
C ASN A 147 -32.26 -52.70 12.88
N ASP A 148 -33.21 -51.82 12.56
CA ASP A 148 -34.63 -52.18 12.48
C ASP A 148 -34.89 -53.21 11.38
N MET A 149 -34.28 -53.04 10.21
CA MET A 149 -34.27 -54.06 9.16
C MET A 149 -33.67 -55.36 9.68
N ARG A 150 -32.44 -55.34 10.23
CA ARG A 150 -31.77 -56.56 10.71
C ARG A 150 -32.62 -57.31 11.75
N ASN A 151 -33.23 -56.58 12.68
CA ASN A 151 -34.10 -57.15 13.71
C ASN A 151 -35.42 -57.67 13.12
N GLY A 152 -36.01 -56.95 12.16
CA GLY A 152 -37.15 -57.41 11.38
C GLY A 152 -36.88 -58.76 10.71
N ALA A 153 -35.74 -58.90 10.04
CA ALA A 153 -35.27 -60.14 9.41
C ALA A 153 -35.20 -61.30 10.39
N ARG A 154 -34.57 -61.03 11.52
CA ARG A 154 -34.27 -62.05 12.51
C ARG A 154 -35.53 -62.53 13.21
N ASN A 155 -36.46 -61.62 13.50
CA ASN A 155 -37.69 -61.91 14.22
C ASN A 155 -38.75 -62.59 13.32
N THR A 156 -38.72 -62.35 12.01
CA THR A 156 -39.62 -63.00 11.03
C THR A 156 -39.12 -64.36 10.53
N GLY A 157 -38.12 -64.95 11.18
CA GLY A 157 -37.44 -66.20 10.81
C GLY A 157 -38.30 -67.47 10.60
N SER A 158 -39.63 -67.36 10.57
CA SER A 158 -40.54 -68.46 10.21
C SER A 158 -41.79 -68.03 9.41
N GLN A 159 -42.04 -66.73 9.20
CA GLN A 159 -43.17 -66.26 8.39
C GLN A 159 -42.73 -65.01 7.63
N SER A 160 -42.54 -65.19 6.32
CA SER A 160 -42.51 -64.17 5.26
C SER A 160 -42.30 -62.76 5.80
N TRP A 161 -41.05 -62.29 5.89
CA TRP A 161 -40.84 -60.85 5.93
C TRP A 161 -41.60 -60.27 4.73
N ASP A 162 -42.63 -59.48 5.04
CA ASP A 162 -43.43 -58.78 4.06
C ASP A 162 -42.54 -58.05 3.05
N LYS A 163 -42.61 -58.49 1.78
CA LYS A 163 -41.80 -58.00 0.67
C LYS A 163 -41.86 -56.47 0.57
N ASP A 164 -43.00 -55.90 0.92
CA ASP A 164 -43.24 -54.46 0.89
C ASP A 164 -42.43 -53.75 1.97
N ARG A 165 -42.43 -54.27 3.20
CA ARG A 165 -41.60 -53.73 4.28
C ARG A 165 -40.11 -53.84 4.00
N PHE A 166 -39.69 -54.91 3.32
CA PHE A 166 -38.30 -55.08 2.93
C PHE A 166 -37.90 -54.04 1.86
N ALA A 167 -38.72 -53.87 0.82
CA ALA A 167 -38.51 -52.87 -0.21
C ALA A 167 -38.49 -51.45 0.37
N GLU A 168 -39.44 -51.11 1.26
CA GLU A 168 -39.46 -49.81 1.94
C GLU A 168 -38.18 -49.54 2.76
N GLY A 169 -37.67 -50.55 3.46
CA GLY A 169 -36.42 -50.44 4.22
C GLY A 169 -35.22 -50.12 3.34
N ILE A 170 -35.07 -50.83 2.23
CA ILE A 170 -33.97 -50.58 1.27
C ILE A 170 -34.11 -49.19 0.63
N LEU A 171 -35.32 -48.79 0.24
CA LEU A 171 -35.54 -47.49 -0.38
C LEU A 171 -35.26 -46.32 0.58
N ARG A 172 -35.60 -46.46 1.87
CA ARG A 172 -35.23 -45.48 2.90
C ARG A 172 -33.72 -45.40 3.09
N LEU A 173 -33.02 -46.54 3.07
CA LEU A 173 -31.55 -46.56 3.11
C LEU A 173 -30.95 -45.86 1.88
N CYS A 174 -31.47 -46.13 0.68
CA CYS A 174 -31.04 -45.46 -0.54
C CYS A 174 -31.26 -43.95 -0.45
N GLN A 175 -32.45 -43.52 0.02
CA GLN A 175 -32.74 -42.10 0.21
C GLN A 175 -31.73 -41.40 1.12
N MET A 176 -31.29 -42.08 2.19
CA MET A 176 -30.37 -41.52 3.17
C MET A 176 -28.91 -41.63 2.75
N ALA A 177 -28.57 -42.62 1.94
CA ALA A 177 -27.24 -42.80 1.38
C ALA A 177 -26.93 -41.80 0.26
N LEU A 178 -27.95 -41.22 -0.39
CA LEU A 178 -27.85 -40.18 -1.42
C LEU A 178 -27.33 -38.84 -0.86
N ILE A 179 -26.07 -38.85 -0.43
CA ILE A 179 -25.31 -37.72 0.07
C ILE A 179 -24.34 -37.21 -1.01
N ASP A 180 -23.90 -38.10 -1.90
CA ASP A 180 -22.89 -37.87 -2.92
C ASP A 180 -23.33 -38.47 -4.26
N GLY A 181 -23.00 -37.83 -5.38
CA GLY A 181 -23.38 -38.30 -6.71
C GLY A 181 -22.81 -39.67 -7.08
N ARG A 182 -21.74 -40.12 -6.41
CA ARG A 182 -21.09 -41.43 -6.67
C ARG A 182 -21.95 -42.63 -6.34
N VAL A 183 -22.96 -42.49 -5.49
CA VAL A 183 -23.89 -43.57 -5.12
C VAL A 183 -25.20 -43.52 -5.92
N CYS A 184 -25.35 -42.56 -6.85
CA CYS A 184 -26.56 -42.43 -7.64
C CYS A 184 -26.78 -43.64 -8.56
N ASP A 185 -25.72 -44.17 -9.18
CA ASP A 185 -25.81 -45.30 -10.11
C ASP A 185 -26.22 -46.59 -9.39
N GLU A 186 -25.67 -46.85 -8.20
CA GLU A 186 -26.06 -47.98 -7.35
C GLU A 186 -27.49 -47.84 -6.85
N VAL A 187 -27.90 -46.64 -6.45
CA VAL A 187 -29.27 -46.38 -6.01
C VAL A 187 -30.25 -46.54 -7.17
N GLU A 188 -29.91 -46.08 -8.37
CA GLU A 188 -30.73 -46.29 -9.58
C GLU A 188 -30.86 -47.79 -9.89
N THR A 189 -29.76 -48.53 -9.82
CA THR A 189 -29.76 -49.99 -10.00
C THR A 189 -30.68 -50.66 -8.98
N ILE A 190 -30.56 -50.33 -7.69
CA ILE A 190 -31.39 -50.88 -6.61
C ILE A 190 -32.87 -50.54 -6.81
N THR A 191 -33.20 -49.28 -7.15
CA THR A 191 -34.61 -48.89 -7.39
C THR A 191 -35.20 -49.63 -8.60
N THR A 192 -34.39 -49.88 -9.63
CA THR A 192 -34.78 -50.65 -10.81
C THR A 192 -35.03 -52.10 -10.46
N GLU A 193 -34.11 -52.73 -9.72
CA GLU A 193 -34.26 -54.11 -9.24
C GLU A 193 -35.51 -54.27 -8.37
N ILE A 194 -35.73 -53.36 -7.41
CA ILE A 194 -36.92 -53.38 -6.54
C ILE A 194 -38.19 -53.27 -7.39
N SER A 195 -38.28 -52.30 -8.31
CA SER A 195 -39.47 -52.12 -9.14
C SER A 195 -39.74 -53.35 -10.03
N SER A 196 -38.71 -53.90 -10.66
CA SER A 196 -38.80 -55.09 -11.52
C SER A 196 -39.15 -56.37 -10.75
N GLY A 197 -38.81 -56.42 -9.46
CA GLY A 197 -39.14 -57.53 -8.59
C GLY A 197 -40.64 -57.68 -8.34
N TYR A 198 -41.45 -56.64 -8.57
CA TYR A 198 -42.91 -56.72 -8.47
C TYR A 198 -43.50 -57.20 -9.80
N SER A 199 -44.14 -58.37 -9.78
CA SER A 199 -44.83 -58.94 -10.95
C SER A 199 -46.20 -58.30 -11.27
N GLY A 200 -46.48 -57.12 -10.72
CA GLY A 200 -47.79 -56.46 -10.77
C GLY A 200 -47.73 -55.03 -10.21
N GLN A 201 -48.88 -54.48 -9.80
CA GLN A 201 -48.95 -53.12 -9.27
C GLN A 201 -48.15 -53.00 -7.96
N VAL A 202 -47.14 -52.12 -7.97
CA VAL A 202 -46.33 -51.80 -6.80
C VAL A 202 -47.21 -51.17 -5.72
N PRO A 203 -47.10 -51.58 -4.45
CA PRO A 203 -47.82 -50.96 -3.35
C PRO A 203 -47.57 -49.44 -3.32
N GLY A 204 -48.61 -48.66 -3.01
CA GLY A 204 -48.53 -47.19 -3.05
C GLY A 204 -47.39 -46.61 -2.20
N SER A 205 -47.12 -47.20 -1.04
CA SER A 205 -46.02 -46.76 -0.15
C SER A 205 -44.64 -46.95 -0.76
N VAL A 206 -44.41 -48.06 -1.47
CA VAL A 206 -43.15 -48.37 -2.16
C VAL A 206 -43.02 -47.52 -3.43
N ALA A 207 -44.11 -47.32 -4.17
CA ALA A 207 -44.13 -46.48 -5.37
C ALA A 207 -43.80 -45.01 -5.07
N ASP A 208 -44.33 -44.47 -3.97
CA ASP A 208 -44.02 -43.12 -3.49
C ASP A 208 -42.53 -42.99 -3.13
N LEU A 209 -41.97 -44.00 -2.44
CA LEU A 209 -40.55 -44.01 -2.08
C LEU A 209 -39.64 -44.11 -3.30
N LEU A 210 -39.97 -44.98 -4.28
CA LEU A 210 -39.25 -45.07 -5.55
C LEU A 210 -39.19 -43.71 -6.26
N THR A 211 -40.33 -43.01 -6.30
CA THR A 211 -40.42 -41.69 -6.92
C THR A 211 -39.56 -40.66 -6.17
N LYS A 212 -39.64 -40.63 -4.84
CA LYS A 212 -38.85 -39.72 -4.00
C LYS A 212 -37.36 -39.98 -4.10
N VAL A 213 -36.93 -41.24 -4.06
CA VAL A 213 -35.51 -41.64 -4.19
C VAL A 213 -34.99 -41.26 -5.57
N GLY A 214 -35.75 -41.53 -6.64
CA GLY A 214 -35.36 -41.14 -8.00
C GLY A 214 -35.28 -39.63 -8.21
N GLN A 215 -36.16 -38.84 -7.58
CA GLN A 215 -36.06 -37.38 -7.59
C GLN A 215 -34.82 -36.90 -6.83
N PHE A 216 -34.60 -37.40 -5.61
CA PHE A 216 -33.41 -37.08 -4.81
C PHE A 216 -32.11 -37.44 -5.54
N GLY A 217 -32.05 -38.60 -6.20
CA GLY A 217 -30.87 -39.02 -6.96
C GLY A 217 -30.54 -38.08 -8.11
N ARG A 218 -31.56 -37.60 -8.85
CA ARG A 218 -31.38 -36.60 -9.91
C ARG A 218 -30.89 -35.26 -9.36
N ASP A 219 -31.47 -34.79 -8.26
CA ASP A 219 -31.08 -33.53 -7.63
C ASP A 219 -29.62 -33.58 -7.13
N VAL A 220 -29.20 -34.70 -6.55
CA VAL A 220 -27.83 -34.92 -6.07
C VAL A 220 -26.84 -35.06 -7.24
N ALA A 221 -27.20 -35.79 -8.29
CA ALA A 221 -26.38 -35.89 -9.51
C ALA A 221 -26.18 -34.53 -10.17
N GLN A 222 -27.23 -33.71 -10.28
CA GLN A 222 -27.16 -32.39 -10.90
C GLN A 222 -26.31 -31.41 -10.09
N LYS A 223 -26.38 -31.47 -8.75
CA LYS A 223 -25.48 -30.70 -7.87
C LYS A 223 -24.02 -31.15 -7.97
N SER A 224 -23.78 -32.45 -8.14
CA SER A 224 -22.42 -33.00 -8.24
C SER A 224 -21.71 -32.67 -9.56
N ILE A 225 -22.46 -32.41 -10.64
CA ILE A 225 -21.93 -31.97 -11.93
C ILE A 225 -21.60 -30.46 -11.94
N SER A 226 -22.26 -29.69 -11.08
CA SER A 226 -22.19 -28.22 -11.06
C SER A 226 -21.15 -27.67 -10.06
N ALA A 227 -20.49 -28.55 -9.29
CA ALA A 227 -19.47 -28.22 -8.29
C ALA A 227 -18.08 -28.61 -8.79
#